data_AF-A0A966BG81-F1
#
_entry.id   AF-A0A966BG81-F1
#
_cell.length_a   1.000
_cell.length_b   1.000
_cell.length_c   1.000
_cell.angle_alpha   90.00
_cell.angle_beta   90.00
_cell.angle_gamma   90.00
#
_symmetry.space_group_name_H-M   'P 1'
#
loop_
_entity.id
_entity.type
_entity.pdbx_description
1 polymer ?
#
loop_
_entity_poly.entity_id
_entity_poly.type
_entity_poly.pdbx_seq_one_letter_code
_entity_poly.pdbx_strand_id
1 'polypeptide(L)'
;MISLISQGQWTLFLIILVALVISLSFHEFGHAFAAMRFGDDTAKRAGRLTINPLAHIDPVGLIMVIFVGFGYARPVPTDPRLFRSRYAELVVAAAGPLMNLLLAVITINAYL
;
A
#
# COMPACT_ATOMS: atom_id res chain seq x y z
N MET A 1 12.28 -10.03 -9.54
CA MET A 1 11.22 -10.50 -10.46
C MET A 1 11.71 -10.79 -11.87
N ILE A 2 12.91 -10.34 -12.24
CA ILE A 2 13.47 -10.51 -13.60
C ILE A 2 13.62 -11.97 -14.06
N SER A 3 13.73 -12.91 -13.13
CA SER A 3 13.75 -14.35 -13.44
C SER A 3 12.46 -14.84 -14.10
N LEU A 4 11.31 -14.24 -13.76
CA LEU A 4 10.02 -14.56 -14.39
C LEU A 4 10.03 -14.17 -15.87
N ILE A 5 10.64 -13.02 -16.17
CA ILE A 5 10.83 -12.53 -17.53
C ILE A 5 11.76 -13.48 -18.30
N SER A 6 12.91 -13.85 -17.72
CA SER A 6 13.87 -14.72 -18.42
C SER A 6 13.34 -16.14 -18.67
N GLN A 7 12.41 -16.61 -17.83
CA GLN A 7 11.72 -17.90 -17.99
C GLN A 7 10.49 -17.83 -18.90
N GLY A 8 10.18 -16.69 -19.50
CA GLY A 8 9.02 -16.50 -20.37
C GLY A 8 7.67 -16.40 -19.64
N GLN A 9 7.68 -16.25 -18.32
CA GLN A 9 6.49 -16.13 -17.47
C GLN A 9 5.96 -14.68 -17.40
N TRP A 10 5.78 -14.06 -18.57
CA TRP A 10 5.40 -12.65 -18.70
C TRP A 10 4.06 -12.31 -18.06
N THR A 11 3.09 -13.20 -18.19
CA THR A 11 1.75 -13.03 -17.60
C THR A 11 1.83 -12.97 -16.08
N LEU A 12 2.58 -13.89 -15.47
CA LEU A 12 2.76 -13.93 -14.01
C LEU A 12 3.50 -12.69 -13.51
N PHE A 13 4.53 -12.26 -14.24
CA PHE A 13 5.24 -11.01 -13.95
C PHE A 13 4.29 -9.80 -13.92
N LEU A 14 3.45 -9.64 -14.93
CA LEU A 14 2.49 -8.53 -15.01
C LEU A 14 1.44 -8.60 -13.89
N ILE A 15 0.91 -9.79 -13.61
CA ILE A 15 -0.07 -9.99 -12.52
C ILE A 15 0.54 -9.57 -11.18
N ILE A 16 1.76 -10.03 -10.86
CA ILE A 16 2.42 -9.69 -9.60
C ILE A 16 2.69 -8.19 -9.53
N LEU A 17 3.16 -7.58 -10.63
CA LEU A 17 3.45 -6.15 -10.66
C LEU A 17 2.19 -5.31 -10.39
N VAL A 18 1.08 -5.62 -11.08
CA VAL A 18 -0.20 -4.93 -10.89
C VAL A 18 -0.75 -5.17 -9.48
N ALA A 19 -0.69 -6.41 -8.99
CA ALA A 19 -1.13 -6.75 -7.64
C ALA A 19 -0.34 -5.98 -6.58
N LEU A 20 0.99 -5.85 -6.75
CA LEU A 20 1.85 -5.11 -5.84
C LEU A 20 1.53 -3.61 -5.84
N VAL A 21 1.35 -3.01 -7.02
CA VAL A 21 0.94 -1.60 -7.19
C VAL A 21 -0.39 -1.32 -6.48
N ILE A 22 -1.40 -2.18 -6.68
CA ILE A 22 -2.71 -2.04 -6.03
C ILE A 22 -2.58 -2.24 -4.52
N SER A 23 -1.92 -3.32 -4.09
CA SER A 23 -1.73 -3.66 -2.69
C SER A 23 -1.07 -2.51 -1.91
N LEU A 24 0.05 -1.97 -2.39
CA LEU A 24 0.73 -0.84 -1.74
C LEU A 24 -0.16 0.41 -1.67
N SER A 25 -0.95 0.68 -2.70
CA SER A 25 -1.84 1.84 -2.73
C SER A 25 -2.93 1.75 -1.66
N PHE A 26 -3.56 0.58 -1.53
CA PHE A 26 -4.57 0.33 -0.52
C PHE A 26 -3.98 0.25 0.89
N HIS A 27 -2.77 -0.29 1.04
CA HIS A 27 -2.04 -0.35 2.29
C HIS A 27 -1.85 1.06 2.88
N GLU A 28 -1.24 1.93 2.09
CA GLU A 28 -0.97 3.31 2.50
C GLU A 28 -2.25 4.13 2.66
N PHE A 29 -3.25 3.91 1.80
CA PHE A 29 -4.58 4.48 1.98
C PHE A 29 -5.20 4.06 3.33
N GLY A 30 -5.02 2.81 3.75
CA GLY A 30 -5.47 2.31 5.04
C GLY A 30 -4.89 3.11 6.21
N HIS A 31 -3.57 3.33 6.22
CA HIS A 31 -2.90 4.18 7.19
C HIS A 31 -3.46 5.61 7.19
N ALA A 32 -3.57 6.22 6.00
CA ALA A 32 -4.09 7.58 5.81
C ALA A 32 -5.53 7.73 6.34
N PHE A 33 -6.38 6.76 6.02
CA PHE A 33 -7.78 6.74 6.40
C PHE A 33 -7.95 6.56 7.90
N ALA A 34 -7.23 5.62 8.50
CA ALA A 34 -7.26 5.40 9.94
C ALA A 34 -6.77 6.66 10.70
N ALA A 35 -5.66 7.27 10.27
CA ALA A 35 -5.11 8.47 10.89
C ALA A 35 -6.15 9.61 10.89
N MET A 36 -6.82 9.81 9.75
CA MET A 36 -7.91 10.78 9.64
C MET A 36 -9.07 10.50 10.59
N ARG A 37 -9.47 9.23 10.75
CA ARG A 37 -10.55 8.87 11.69
C ARG A 37 -10.16 9.14 13.14
N PHE A 38 -8.87 9.10 13.46
CA PHE A 38 -8.35 9.47 14.78
C PHE A 38 -8.00 10.96 14.95
N GLY A 39 -8.25 11.79 13.93
CA GLY A 39 -8.13 13.24 14.01
C GLY A 39 -6.89 13.83 13.32
N ASP A 40 -6.04 13.00 12.72
CA ASP A 40 -4.86 13.44 11.96
C ASP A 40 -5.19 13.59 10.46
N ASP A 41 -5.32 14.84 10.02
CA ASP A 41 -5.58 15.19 8.62
C ASP A 41 -4.30 15.44 7.80
N THR A 42 -3.11 15.13 8.32
CA THR A 42 -1.81 15.39 7.66
C THR A 42 -1.72 14.72 6.30
N ALA A 43 -2.08 13.44 6.22
CA ALA A 43 -2.15 12.70 4.95
C ALA A 43 -3.12 13.36 3.95
N LYS A 44 -4.27 13.87 4.42
CA LYS A 44 -5.25 14.55 3.57
C LYS A 44 -4.70 15.84 2.99
N ARG A 45 -4.09 16.67 3.83
CA ARG A 45 -3.48 17.95 3.42
C ARG A 45 -2.33 17.74 2.42
N ALA A 46 -1.61 16.62 2.56
CA ALA A 46 -0.58 16.23 1.61
C ALA A 46 -1.12 15.59 0.30
N GLY A 47 -2.44 15.58 0.09
CA GLY A 47 -3.08 14.96 -1.09
C GLY A 47 -2.94 13.43 -1.13
N ARG A 48 -2.65 12.82 0.02
CA ARG A 48 -2.28 11.41 0.16
C ARG A 48 -3.42 10.50 0.61
N LEU A 49 -4.56 11.06 1.02
CA LEU A 49 -5.79 10.28 1.23
C LEU A 49 -6.45 9.94 -0.12
N THR A 50 -5.91 8.96 -0.83
CA THR A 50 -6.42 8.50 -2.12
C THR A 50 -6.04 7.04 -2.35
N ILE A 51 -6.73 6.35 -3.24
CA ILE A 51 -6.31 5.01 -3.72
C ILE A 51 -5.45 5.10 -4.98
N ASN A 52 -5.17 6.30 -5.48
CA ASN A 52 -4.35 6.51 -6.66
C ASN A 52 -2.90 5.97 -6.43
N PRO A 53 -2.44 4.98 -7.20
CA PRO A 53 -1.10 4.42 -7.04
C PRO A 53 0.02 5.40 -7.34
N LEU A 54 -0.19 6.32 -8.27
CA LEU A 54 0.81 7.34 -8.61
C LEU A 54 1.15 8.24 -7.43
N ALA A 55 0.21 8.37 -6.50
CA ALA A 55 0.48 9.05 -5.27
C ALA A 55 1.45 8.19 -4.42
N HIS A 56 1.19 6.90 -4.24
CA HIS A 56 1.83 6.06 -3.21
C HIS A 56 3.14 5.39 -3.65
N ILE A 57 3.44 5.40 -4.94
CA ILE A 57 4.59 4.66 -5.48
C ILE A 57 5.83 5.55 -5.53
N ASP A 58 6.94 5.00 -5.07
CA ASP A 58 8.28 5.52 -5.35
C ASP A 58 8.83 4.82 -6.60
N PRO A 59 9.19 5.54 -7.68
CA PRO A 59 9.79 4.95 -8.88
C PRO A 59 11.05 4.13 -8.58
N VAL A 60 11.89 4.57 -7.63
CA VAL A 60 13.09 3.85 -7.22
C VAL A 60 12.71 2.56 -6.51
N GLY A 61 11.75 2.63 -5.57
CA GLY A 61 11.22 1.47 -4.87
C GLY A 61 10.62 0.44 -5.84
N LEU A 62 9.89 0.89 -6.86
CA LEU A 62 9.32 0.01 -7.89
C LEU A 62 10.41 -0.66 -8.75
N ILE A 63 11.45 0.09 -9.13
CA ILE A 63 12.61 -0.46 -9.85
C ILE A 63 13.29 -1.54 -8.99
N MET A 64 13.48 -1.29 -7.69
CA MET A 64 14.06 -2.28 -6.78
C MET A 64 13.22 -3.57 -6.73
N VAL A 65 11.89 -3.49 -6.69
CA VAL A 65 11.02 -4.67 -6.75
C VAL A 65 11.28 -5.50 -8.02
N ILE A 66 11.45 -4.85 -9.17
CA ILE A 66 11.66 -5.55 -10.44
C ILE A 66 12.99 -6.32 -10.45
N PHE A 67 14.09 -5.64 -10.08
CA PHE A 67 15.45 -6.18 -10.16
C PHE A 67 15.82 -7.04 -8.96
N VAL A 68 15.56 -6.56 -7.75
CA VAL A 68 15.97 -7.17 -6.48
C VAL A 68 14.89 -8.11 -5.94
N GLY A 69 13.62 -7.89 -6.29
CA GLY A 69 12.48 -8.64 -5.75
C GLY A 69 11.91 -8.06 -4.45
N PHE A 70 12.53 -6.99 -3.92
CA PHE A 70 12.06 -6.24 -2.75
C PHE A 70 12.15 -4.75 -3.02
N GLY A 71 11.26 -3.96 -2.42
CA GLY A 71 11.28 -2.51 -2.50
C GLY A 71 10.27 -1.89 -1.54
N TYR A 72 10.03 -0.59 -1.67
CA TYR A 72 9.22 0.19 -0.74
C TYR A 72 8.26 1.12 -1.48
N ALA A 73 7.15 1.46 -0.82
CA ALA A 73 6.26 2.53 -1.24
C ALA A 73 6.73 3.88 -0.68
N ARG A 74 6.18 4.97 -1.20
CA ARG A 74 6.30 6.29 -0.57
C ARG A 74 5.33 6.34 0.63
N PRO A 75 5.84 6.33 1.87
CA PRO A 75 4.99 6.25 3.04
C PRO A 75 4.10 7.49 3.17
N VAL A 76 2.89 7.28 3.69
CA VAL A 76 1.97 8.39 3.99
C VAL A 76 2.39 9.09 5.28
N PRO A 77 2.44 10.44 5.29
CA PRO A 77 2.76 11.18 6.51
C PRO A 77 1.61 11.06 7.53
N THR A 78 1.95 10.73 8.77
CA THR A 78 1.06 10.75 9.92
C THR A 78 1.70 11.52 11.07
N ASP A 79 0.88 12.20 11.88
CA ASP A 79 1.32 12.93 13.07
C ASP A 79 0.62 12.37 14.33
N PRO A 80 1.31 11.53 15.12
CA PRO A 80 0.75 10.96 16.34
C PRO A 80 0.31 11.98 17.39
N ARG A 81 0.81 13.22 17.33
CA ARG A 81 0.44 14.30 18.26
C ARG A 81 -1.01 14.75 18.08
N LEU A 82 -1.59 14.50 16.90
CA LEU A 82 -2.96 14.87 16.56
C LEU A 82 -3.98 13.77 16.91
N PHE A 83 -3.52 12.59 17.34
CA PHE A 83 -4.39 11.47 17.65
C PHE A 83 -5.23 11.71 18.91
N ARG A 84 -6.53 11.48 18.78
CA ARG A 84 -7.52 11.67 19.85
C ARG A 84 -7.73 10.43 20.73
N SER A 85 -6.97 9.36 20.53
CA SER A 85 -7.11 8.09 21.24
C SER A 85 -5.75 7.44 21.49
N ARG A 86 -5.59 6.81 22.67
CA ARG A 86 -4.39 6.02 23.02
C ARG A 86 -4.18 4.79 22.14
N TYR A 87 -5.22 4.33 21.45
CA TYR A 87 -5.15 3.18 20.54
C TYR A 87 -4.93 3.59 19.08
N ALA A 88 -4.91 4.89 18.78
CA ALA A 88 -4.84 5.38 17.42
C ALA A 88 -3.59 4.88 16.71
N GLU A 89 -2.43 4.94 17.35
CA GLU A 89 -1.17 4.48 16.76
C GLU A 89 -1.20 3.00 16.37
N LEU A 90 -1.71 2.14 17.26
CA LEU A 90 -1.88 0.72 16.98
C LEU A 90 -2.84 0.48 15.81
N VAL A 91 -4.00 1.16 15.80
CA VAL A 91 -5.00 0.98 14.74
C VAL A 91 -4.48 1.52 13.41
N VAL A 92 -3.80 2.66 13.41
CA VAL A 92 -3.16 3.23 12.22
C VAL A 92 -2.11 2.27 11.69
N ALA A 93 -1.20 1.77 12.52
CA ALA A 93 -0.18 0.80 12.11
C ALA A 93 -0.79 -0.51 11.58
N ALA A 94 -1.91 -0.98 12.14
CA ALA A 94 -2.60 -2.18 11.66
C ALA A 94 -3.45 -1.95 10.39
N ALA A 95 -3.86 -0.71 10.11
CA ALA A 95 -4.82 -0.41 9.04
C ALA A 95 -4.30 -0.80 7.65
N GLY A 96 -3.02 -0.54 7.35
CA GLY A 96 -2.42 -0.93 6.08
C GLY A 96 -2.41 -2.47 5.87
N PRO A 97 -1.84 -3.25 6.80
CA PRO A 97 -1.89 -4.72 6.74
C PRO A 97 -3.32 -5.27 6.63
N LEU A 98 -4.27 -4.69 7.36
CA LEU A 98 -5.68 -5.10 7.27
C LEU A 98 -6.28 -4.83 5.89
N MET A 99 -5.87 -3.77 5.18
CA MET A 99 -6.32 -3.54 3.80
C MET A 99 -5.76 -4.57 2.83
N ASN A 100 -4.53 -5.01 3.02
CA ASN A 100 -3.97 -6.10 2.20
C ASN A 100 -4.70 -7.42 2.47
N LEU A 101 -5.03 -7.71 3.73
CA LEU A 101 -5.81 -8.90 4.08
C LEU A 101 -7.22 -8.84 3.47
N LEU A 102 -7.87 -7.67 3.53
CA LEU A 102 -9.17 -7.45 2.90
C LEU A 102 -9.09 -7.66 1.39
N LEU A 103 -8.08 -7.10 0.72
CA LEU A 103 -7.84 -7.33 -0.70
C LEU A 103 -7.62 -8.82 -1.01
N ALA A 104 -6.84 -9.54 -0.19
CA ALA A 104 -6.63 -10.97 -0.35
C ALA A 104 -7.95 -11.76 -0.25
N VAL A 105 -8.79 -11.46 0.74
CA VAL A 105 -10.12 -12.09 0.90
C VAL A 105 -11.04 -11.77 -0.27
N ILE A 106 -11.05 -10.53 -0.76
CA ILE A 106 -11.89 -10.17 -1.91
C ILE A 106 -11.41 -10.89 -3.18
N THR A 107 -10.11 -10.86 -3.44
CA THR A 107 -9.53 -11.42 -4.68
C THR A 107 -9.61 -12.94 -4.74
N ILE A 108 -9.43 -13.65 -3.62
CA ILE A 108 -9.59 -15.12 -3.59
C ILE A 108 -11.03 -15.54 -3.89
N ASN A 109 -12.03 -14.81 -3.37
CA ASN A 109 -13.44 -15.11 -3.62
C ASN A 109 -13.90 -14.66 -5.01
N ALA A 110 -13.28 -13.63 -5.60
CA ALA A 110 -13.57 -13.20 -6.96
C ALA A 110 -12.96 -14.12 -8.04
N TYR A 111 -11.96 -14.93 -7.66
CA TYR A 111 -11.31 -15.90 -8.54
C TYR A 111 -12.04 -17.25 -8.59
N LEU A 112 -12.85 -17.57 -7.57
CA LEU A 112 -13.70 -18.76 -7.48
C LEU A 112 -15.03 -18.57 -8.20
#